data_AF-F6D691-F1
#
_entry.id   AF-F6D691-F1
#
_cell.length_a   1.000
_cell.length_b   1.000
_cell.length_c   1.000
_cell.angle_alpha   90.00
_cell.angle_beta   90.00
_cell.angle_gamma   90.00
#
_symmetry.space_group_name_H-M   'P 1'
#
loop_
_entity.id
_entity.type
_entity.pdbx_description
1 polymer ?
#
loop_
_entity_poly.entity_id
_entity_poly.type
_entity_poly.pdbx_seq_one_letter_code
_entity_poly.pdbx_strand_id
1 'polypeptide(L)'
;MKAIVDASNVAHYGKVKDGKPILENILNAVKALKELGYEPVLIADASLRHEIDQKEEFNKLLDEEKVKQVPSGTTADHFILKIAEEEDAKILSNDVFREYYDEFRDISSRRIPYSINDGTVSIGTSSKPKKVKNILQKICSQIMTDFEKKGLDSYKQKKNKKLSGIAVAKEAIDRISKSKEESIDSKIEDIFMKIPLFDKFLNMVEDAEETSDFIIFVLVSPRDYKDAVKNAGNIAVTVGDRLKLEHAPLVAVRNDLFTKPGSFELNIIYSDEVLEESPYNVNITINDHDYAFVKKNSRNIASTVAARLGTWKFPIVSVKPSMLMEKPGHFDITLEKGGEK
;
A
#
# COMPACT_ATOMS: atom_id res chain seq x y z
N MET A 1 5.69 27.75 6.84
CA MET A 1 5.60 26.33 7.31
C MET A 1 6.20 26.26 8.70
N LYS A 2 5.50 25.65 9.66
CA LYS A 2 5.99 25.57 11.04
C LYS A 2 7.12 24.55 11.19
N ALA A 3 8.08 24.89 12.05
CA ALA A 3 9.13 23.97 12.50
C ALA A 3 9.18 23.96 14.03
N ILE A 4 8.79 22.85 14.63
CA ILE A 4 8.96 22.61 16.05
C ILE A 4 10.45 22.36 16.32
N VAL A 5 11.05 23.15 17.20
CA VAL A 5 12.46 23.02 17.57
C VAL A 5 12.53 22.34 18.92
N ASP A 6 13.21 21.20 18.95
CA ASP A 6 13.61 20.53 20.18
C ASP A 6 14.75 21.32 20.82
N ALA A 7 14.39 22.31 21.65
CA ALA A 7 15.34 23.26 22.22
C ALA A 7 16.33 22.56 23.17
N SER A 8 15.94 21.45 23.79
CA SER A 8 16.82 20.68 24.68
C SER A 8 17.88 19.93 23.88
N ASN A 9 17.48 19.26 22.79
CA ASN A 9 18.41 18.62 21.88
C ASN A 9 19.39 19.62 21.26
N VAL A 10 18.88 20.76 20.78
CA VAL A 10 19.70 21.83 20.18
C VAL A 10 20.68 22.44 21.18
N ALA A 11 20.23 22.76 22.39
CA ALA A 11 21.09 23.34 23.41
C ALA A 11 22.21 22.38 23.85
N HIS A 12 21.95 21.07 23.87
CA HIS A 12 22.95 20.07 24.23
C HIS A 12 23.92 19.70 23.09
N TYR A 13 23.71 20.19 21.87
CA TYR A 13 24.57 19.87 20.74
C TYR A 13 26.01 20.38 20.94
N GLY A 14 27.00 19.54 20.66
CA GLY A 14 28.42 19.92 20.67
C GLY A 14 29.02 20.15 22.06
N LYS A 15 28.27 19.91 23.15
CA LYS A 15 28.81 20.00 24.51
C LYS A 15 29.88 18.93 24.75
N VAL A 16 30.96 19.30 25.45
CA VAL A 16 31.88 18.32 26.06
C VAL A 16 31.07 17.51 27.08
N LYS A 17 31.46 16.25 27.34
CA LYS A 17 30.82 15.44 28.39
C LYS A 17 30.78 16.25 29.70
N ASP A 18 29.59 16.40 30.29
CA ASP A 18 29.30 17.23 31.48
C ASP A 18 29.31 18.77 31.30
N GLY A 19 29.36 19.26 30.06
CA GLY A 19 29.18 20.69 29.73
C GLY A 19 27.74 21.16 29.90
N LYS A 20 27.55 22.46 30.16
CA LYS A 20 26.22 23.08 30.23
C LYS A 20 25.59 23.16 28.83
N PRO A 21 24.26 22.96 28.68
CA PRO A 21 23.55 23.34 27.47
C PRO A 21 23.77 24.82 27.14
N ILE A 22 23.81 25.15 25.85
CA ILE A 22 24.23 26.45 25.33
C ILE A 22 23.01 27.16 24.73
N LEU A 23 22.61 28.31 25.29
CA LEU A 23 21.50 29.12 24.78
C LEU A 23 21.72 29.59 23.34
N GLU A 24 22.95 29.98 23.02
CA GLU A 24 23.36 30.49 21.70
C GLU A 24 23.07 29.49 20.57
N ASN A 25 23.13 28.18 20.84
CA ASN A 25 22.76 27.15 19.85
C ASN A 25 21.28 27.26 19.46
N ILE A 26 20.39 27.50 20.42
CA ILE A 26 18.95 27.66 20.17
C ILE A 26 18.72 28.90 19.31
N LEU A 27 19.34 30.03 19.64
CA LEU A 27 19.18 31.29 18.92
C LEU A 27 19.67 31.19 17.47
N ASN A 28 20.82 30.57 17.26
CA ASN A 28 21.36 30.36 15.91
C ASN A 28 20.49 29.39 15.09
N ALA A 29 19.91 28.37 15.71
CA ALA A 29 18.97 27.47 15.03
C ALA A 29 17.69 28.20 14.58
N VAL A 30 17.14 29.08 15.43
CA VAL A 30 15.98 29.92 15.09
C VAL A 30 16.30 30.82 13.90
N LYS A 31 17.48 31.46 13.90
CA LYS A 31 17.93 32.31 12.80
C LYS A 31 18.02 31.53 11.49
N ALA A 32 18.71 30.39 11.50
CA ALA A 32 18.89 29.56 10.32
C ALA A 32 17.56 29.03 9.75
N LEU A 33 16.61 28.65 10.62
CA LEU A 33 15.28 28.23 10.17
C LEU A 33 14.48 29.37 9.55
N LYS A 34 14.52 30.58 10.14
CA LYS A 34 13.84 31.76 9.59
C LYS A 34 14.40 32.16 8.22
N GLU A 35 15.71 32.09 8.03
CA GLU A 35 16.36 32.35 6.73
C GLU A 35 15.89 31.36 5.64
N LEU A 36 15.51 30.15 6.02
CA LEU A 36 14.93 29.13 5.13
C LEU A 36 13.40 29.25 4.96
N GLY A 37 12.76 30.25 5.55
CA GLY A 37 11.31 30.49 5.45
C GLY A 37 10.44 29.65 6.38
N TYR A 38 11.02 29.05 7.43
CA TYR A 38 10.26 28.38 8.48
C TYR A 38 9.79 29.36 9.55
N GLU A 39 8.72 28.98 10.25
CA GLU A 39 8.24 29.61 11.46
C GLU A 39 8.62 28.72 12.67
N PRO A 40 9.69 29.05 13.41
CA PRO A 40 10.16 28.20 14.51
C PRO A 40 9.26 28.31 15.73
N VAL A 41 8.92 27.17 16.32
CA VAL A 41 8.24 27.06 17.62
C VAL A 41 9.15 26.28 18.56
N LEU A 42 9.68 26.94 19.59
CA LEU A 42 10.64 26.34 20.50
C LEU A 42 9.92 25.56 21.60
N ILE A 43 10.27 24.28 21.78
CA ILE A 43 9.79 23.44 22.87
C ILE A 43 10.98 22.92 23.67
N ALA A 44 10.95 23.08 24.99
CA ALA A 44 12.00 22.67 25.90
C ALA A 44 11.50 21.73 26.99
N ASP A 45 12.34 20.76 27.38
CA ASP A 45 12.14 19.94 28.57
C ASP A 45 12.13 20.81 29.84
N ALA A 46 11.43 20.33 30.86
CA ALA A 46 11.33 20.98 32.16
C ALA A 46 12.70 21.17 32.82
N SER A 47 13.61 20.22 32.62
CA SER A 47 14.97 20.20 33.19
C SER A 47 15.87 21.31 32.64
N LEU A 48 15.71 21.70 31.36
CA LEU A 48 16.66 22.57 30.64
C LEU A 48 16.90 23.91 31.34
N ARG A 49 15.86 24.51 31.94
CA ARG A 49 15.94 25.81 32.63
C ARG A 49 16.92 25.84 33.80
N HIS A 50 17.20 24.68 34.39
CA HIS A 50 18.09 24.55 35.55
C HIS A 50 19.53 24.25 35.14
N GLU A 51 19.77 23.76 33.93
CA GLU A 51 21.07 23.28 33.47
C GLU A 51 21.80 24.26 32.56
N ILE A 52 21.04 25.05 31.78
CA ILE A 52 21.55 25.95 30.74
C ILE A 52 22.55 27.00 31.29
N ASP A 53 23.47 27.43 30.43
CA ASP A 53 24.52 28.40 30.76
C ASP A 53 23.94 29.76 31.19
N GLN A 54 23.12 30.38 30.36
CA GLN A 54 22.52 31.71 30.53
C GLN A 54 21.09 31.59 31.07
N LYS A 55 20.96 31.13 32.31
CA LYS A 55 19.68 30.77 32.93
C LYS A 55 18.70 31.92 33.01
N GLU A 56 19.16 33.10 33.41
CA GLU A 56 18.31 34.28 33.58
C GLU A 56 17.67 34.68 32.23
N GLU A 57 18.48 34.66 31.17
CA GLU A 57 18.00 34.98 29.82
C GLU A 57 17.06 33.91 29.28
N PHE A 58 17.37 32.63 29.50
CA PHE A 58 16.47 31.55 29.09
C PHE A 58 15.13 31.59 29.85
N ASN A 59 15.13 31.87 31.15
CA ASN A 59 13.88 32.03 31.90
C ASN A 59 13.05 33.21 31.38
N LYS A 60 13.69 34.31 30.96
CA LYS A 60 12.97 35.41 30.30
C LYS A 60 12.30 34.97 29.00
N LEU A 61 12.94 34.10 28.20
CA LEU A 61 12.32 33.54 27.00
C LEU A 61 11.12 32.63 27.30
N LEU A 62 11.12 31.94 28.45
CA LEU A 62 9.96 31.18 28.94
C LEU A 62 8.83 32.12 29.36
N ASP A 63 9.14 33.16 30.13
CA ASP A 63 8.16 34.14 30.62
C ASP A 63 7.51 34.94 29.48
N GLU A 64 8.26 35.20 28.41
CA GLU A 64 7.77 35.84 27.18
C GLU A 64 7.06 34.87 26.20
N GLU A 65 6.87 33.61 26.59
CA GLU A 65 6.29 32.52 25.77
C GLU A 65 7.00 32.27 24.44
N LYS A 66 8.24 32.75 24.28
CA LYS A 66 9.10 32.50 23.11
C LYS A 66 9.61 31.06 23.08
N VAL A 67 9.76 30.45 24.27
CA VAL A 67 10.03 29.03 24.45
C VAL A 67 8.88 28.42 25.25
N LYS A 68 8.30 27.33 24.75
CA LYS A 68 7.27 26.58 25.45
C LYS A 68 7.91 25.45 26.26
N GLN A 69 7.64 25.42 27.55
CA GLN A 69 8.02 24.28 28.38
C GLN A 69 6.98 23.17 28.24
N VAL A 70 7.43 21.90 28.20
CA VAL A 70 6.49 20.77 28.23
C VAL A 70 5.67 20.74 29.52
N PRO A 71 4.37 20.37 29.46
CA PRO A 71 3.55 20.15 30.65
C PRO A 71 4.13 19.06 31.56
N SER A 72 3.91 19.19 32.86
CA SER A 72 4.28 18.17 33.83
C SER A 72 3.59 16.84 33.54
N GLY A 73 4.34 15.74 33.65
CA GLY A 73 3.82 14.38 33.43
C GLY A 73 3.88 13.88 31.98
N THR A 74 4.38 14.68 31.03
CA THR A 74 4.58 14.28 29.63
C THR A 74 6.06 14.36 29.27
N THR A 75 6.56 13.42 28.47
CA THR A 75 7.94 13.50 27.96
C THR A 75 8.05 14.57 26.87
N ALA A 76 9.20 15.27 26.81
CA ALA A 76 9.47 16.27 25.77
C ALA A 76 9.28 15.69 24.36
N ASP A 77 9.85 14.51 24.13
CA ASP A 77 9.79 13.81 22.85
C ASP A 77 8.35 13.53 22.39
N HIS A 78 7.52 12.95 23.26
CA HIS A 78 6.12 12.63 22.94
C HIS A 78 5.33 13.90 22.60
N PHE A 79 5.51 14.96 23.40
CA PHE A 79 4.82 16.23 23.19
C PHE A 79 5.23 16.91 21.87
N ILE A 80 6.53 16.91 21.56
CA ILE A 80 7.07 17.45 20.30
C ILE A 80 6.48 16.69 19.11
N LEU A 81 6.49 15.35 19.16
CA LEU A 81 5.95 14.51 18.09
C LEU A 81 4.46 14.74 17.89
N LYS A 82 3.70 14.83 18.98
CA LYS A 82 2.26 15.08 18.96
C LYS A 82 1.92 16.42 18.32
N ILE A 83 2.53 17.51 18.79
CA ILE A 83 2.32 18.85 18.23
C ILE A 83 2.72 18.90 16.74
N ALA A 84 3.82 18.24 16.38
CA ALA A 84 4.27 18.20 15.00
C ALA A 84 3.35 17.39 14.07
N GLU A 85 2.68 16.36 14.59
CA GLU A 85 1.64 15.64 13.85
C GLU A 85 0.37 16.50 13.72
N GLU A 86 -0.11 17.09 14.82
CA GLU A 86 -1.34 17.91 14.87
C GLU A 86 -1.25 19.18 14.00
N GLU A 87 -0.09 19.84 13.95
CA GLU A 87 0.10 21.08 13.19
C GLU A 87 0.75 20.88 11.82
N ASP A 88 0.91 19.63 11.37
CA ASP A 88 1.67 19.23 10.18
C ASP A 88 3.05 19.93 10.07
N ALA A 89 3.74 20.05 11.20
CA ALA A 89 4.99 20.77 11.30
C ALA A 89 6.21 19.85 11.08
N LYS A 90 7.34 20.48 10.71
CA LYS A 90 8.65 19.81 10.76
C LYS A 90 9.22 19.84 12.17
N ILE A 91 10.18 18.96 12.47
CA ILE A 91 10.83 18.86 13.78
C ILE A 91 12.33 19.07 13.59
N LEU A 92 12.90 20.14 14.13
CA LEU A 92 14.35 20.30 14.20
C LEU A 92 14.88 19.54 15.42
N SER A 93 15.44 18.35 15.21
CA SER A 93 16.10 17.54 16.24
C SER A 93 17.06 16.55 15.58
N ASN A 94 18.12 16.18 16.30
CA ASN A 94 18.99 15.07 15.91
C ASN A 94 18.56 13.74 16.56
N ASP A 95 17.61 13.76 17.51
CA ASP A 95 17.05 12.52 18.05
C ASP A 95 16.25 11.77 16.97
N VAL A 96 16.34 10.45 16.97
CA VAL A 96 15.60 9.61 16.05
C VAL A 96 14.24 9.16 16.58
N PHE A 97 13.93 9.42 17.84
CA PHE A 97 12.65 9.12 18.50
C PHE A 97 12.25 7.64 18.36
N ARG A 98 13.21 6.73 18.52
CA ARG A 98 13.01 5.31 18.18
C ARG A 98 11.89 4.66 18.99
N GLU A 99 11.76 5.02 20.25
CA GLU A 99 10.75 4.49 21.18
C GLU A 99 9.31 4.83 20.77
N TYR A 100 9.13 5.84 19.92
CA TYR A 100 7.82 6.33 19.48
C TYR A 100 7.41 5.82 18.08
N TYR A 101 8.17 4.91 17.47
CA TYR A 101 7.91 4.41 16.10
C TYR A 101 6.62 3.60 15.98
N ASP A 102 6.16 2.99 17.07
CA ASP A 102 4.91 2.24 17.09
C ASP A 102 3.68 3.16 17.24
N GLU A 103 3.88 4.38 17.76
CA GLU A 103 2.82 5.35 18.02
C GLU A 103 2.70 6.40 16.90
N PHE A 104 3.83 6.97 16.48
CA PHE A 104 3.87 8.06 15.50
C PHE A 104 4.41 7.57 14.16
N ARG A 105 3.70 7.90 13.08
CA ARG A 105 4.11 7.51 11.74
C ARG A 105 5.06 8.51 11.13
N ASP A 106 6.00 7.99 10.34
CA ASP A 106 6.83 8.77 9.43
C ASP A 106 7.65 9.90 10.09
N ILE A 107 8.04 9.71 11.36
CA ILE A 107 8.88 10.64 12.13
C ILE A 107 10.11 11.10 11.33
N SER A 108 10.72 10.18 10.58
CA SER A 108 11.89 10.46 9.74
C SER A 108 11.68 11.56 8.69
N SER A 109 10.46 11.71 8.16
CA SER A 109 10.16 12.72 7.14
C SER A 109 9.75 14.07 7.72
N ARG A 110 9.32 14.08 8.99
CA ARG A 110 9.06 15.30 9.77
C ARG A 110 10.35 15.86 10.36
N ARG A 111 11.27 14.99 10.78
CA ARG A 111 12.55 15.40 11.36
C ARG A 111 13.47 16.06 10.36
N ILE A 112 14.02 17.20 10.73
CA ILE A 112 15.10 17.93 10.07
C ILE A 112 16.35 17.78 10.96
N PRO A 113 17.39 17.06 10.53
CA PRO A 113 18.65 17.01 11.26
C PRO A 113 19.40 18.34 11.12
N TYR A 114 20.33 18.61 12.03
CA TYR A 114 21.16 19.81 11.98
C TYR A 114 22.59 19.53 12.46
N SER A 115 23.51 20.43 12.13
CA SER A 115 24.87 20.43 12.67
C SER A 115 25.28 21.85 13.05
N ILE A 116 26.06 21.99 14.11
CA ILE A 116 26.61 23.27 14.56
C ILE A 116 28.14 23.20 14.52
N ASN A 117 28.76 24.07 13.73
CA ASN A 117 30.22 24.20 13.63
C ASN A 117 30.59 25.68 13.78
N ASP A 118 31.48 26.01 14.73
CA ASP A 118 31.96 27.36 14.99
C ASP A 118 30.82 28.41 15.12
N GLY A 119 29.74 28.04 15.84
CA GLY A 119 28.55 28.88 16.02
C GLY A 119 27.61 28.97 14.80
N THR A 120 27.99 28.39 13.66
CA THR A 120 27.14 28.36 12.46
C THR A 120 26.28 27.10 12.44
N VAL A 121 24.96 27.28 12.34
CA VAL A 121 23.99 26.18 12.26
C VAL A 121 23.67 25.87 10.81
N SER A 122 23.95 24.64 10.39
CA SER A 122 23.53 24.09 9.10
C SER A 122 22.30 23.22 9.29
N ILE A 123 21.21 23.57 8.60
CA ILE A 123 19.95 22.83 8.60
C ILE A 123 20.00 21.77 7.49
N GLY A 124 19.78 20.51 7.85
CA GLY A 124 19.76 19.40 6.91
C GLY A 124 18.43 19.29 6.15
N THR A 125 18.26 18.17 5.45
CA THR A 125 17.00 17.84 4.76
C THR A 125 16.30 16.67 5.44
N SER A 126 14.98 16.74 5.57
CA SER A 126 14.19 15.62 6.06
C SER A 126 14.24 14.43 5.12
N SER A 127 14.04 13.23 5.67
CA SER A 127 13.89 12.05 4.82
C SER A 127 12.62 12.16 3.99
N LYS A 128 12.56 11.45 2.86
CA LYS A 128 11.30 11.31 2.13
C LYS A 128 10.31 10.49 2.95
N PRO A 129 9.00 10.79 2.90
CA PRO A 129 7.97 9.98 3.54
C PRO A 129 8.14 8.50 3.23
N LYS A 130 8.10 7.65 4.26
CA LYS A 130 8.18 6.20 4.08
C LYS A 130 6.95 5.73 3.30
N LYS A 131 7.15 5.38 2.02
CA LYS A 131 6.13 4.70 1.21
C LYS A 131 5.63 3.47 1.96
N VAL A 132 4.31 3.34 2.11
CA VAL A 132 3.72 2.13 2.68
C VAL A 132 4.01 0.96 1.73
N LYS A 133 4.92 0.08 2.16
CA LYS A 133 5.30 -1.11 1.38
C LYS A 133 4.04 -1.93 1.12
N ASN A 134 3.87 -2.34 -0.15
CA ASN A 134 2.82 -3.24 -0.61
C ASN A 134 1.37 -2.74 -0.41
N ILE A 135 1.13 -1.42 -0.44
CA ILE A 135 -0.24 -0.86 -0.29
C ILE A 135 -1.24 -1.45 -1.29
N LEU A 136 -0.83 -1.69 -2.55
CA LEU A 136 -1.70 -2.28 -3.56
C LEU A 136 -2.12 -3.71 -3.19
N GLN A 137 -1.20 -4.52 -2.67
CA GLN A 137 -1.50 -5.88 -2.21
C GLN A 137 -2.40 -5.87 -0.97
N LYS A 138 -2.22 -4.91 -0.06
CA LYS A 138 -3.11 -4.74 1.11
C LYS A 138 -4.53 -4.41 0.66
N ILE A 139 -4.69 -3.46 -0.26
CA ILE A 139 -5.98 -3.11 -0.87
C ILE A 139 -6.60 -4.36 -1.52
N CYS A 140 -5.88 -5.07 -2.40
CA CYS A 140 -6.41 -6.29 -3.03
C CYS A 140 -6.81 -7.36 -2.00
N SER A 141 -6.02 -7.56 -0.93
CA SER A 141 -6.34 -8.56 0.09
C SER A 141 -7.63 -8.21 0.85
N GLN A 142 -7.82 -6.93 1.16
CA GLN A 142 -9.04 -6.45 1.80
C GLN A 142 -10.25 -6.59 0.86
N ILE A 143 -10.10 -6.23 -0.42
CA ILE A 143 -11.15 -6.44 -1.42
C ILE A 143 -11.57 -7.92 -1.44
N MET A 144 -10.62 -8.85 -1.61
CA MET A 144 -10.93 -10.30 -1.63
C MET A 144 -11.65 -10.75 -0.36
N THR A 145 -11.21 -10.26 0.80
CA THR A 145 -11.86 -10.56 2.09
C THR A 145 -13.32 -10.06 2.12
N ASP A 146 -13.60 -8.89 1.56
CA ASP A 146 -14.96 -8.33 1.53
C ASP A 146 -15.87 -9.01 0.49
N PHE A 147 -15.31 -9.54 -0.61
CA PHE A 147 -16.02 -10.43 -1.53
C PHE A 147 -16.38 -11.76 -0.86
N GLU A 148 -15.45 -12.36 -0.10
CA GLU A 148 -15.69 -13.62 0.63
C GLU A 148 -16.79 -13.46 1.70
N LYS A 149 -16.80 -12.34 2.42
CA LYS A 149 -17.91 -12.01 3.36
C LYS A 149 -19.27 -11.92 2.66
N LYS A 150 -19.30 -11.69 1.35
CA LYS A 150 -20.50 -11.66 0.51
C LYS A 150 -20.79 -12.99 -0.18
N GLY A 151 -20.06 -14.06 0.16
CA GLY A 151 -20.26 -15.40 -0.38
C GLY A 151 -19.58 -15.66 -1.72
N LEU A 152 -18.60 -14.83 -2.11
CA LEU A 152 -17.84 -15.00 -3.35
C LEU A 152 -16.42 -15.43 -3.02
N ASP A 153 -16.11 -16.70 -3.25
CA ASP A 153 -14.79 -17.25 -3.00
C ASP A 153 -13.76 -16.69 -3.97
N SER A 154 -12.54 -16.48 -3.46
CA SER A 154 -11.42 -15.98 -4.24
C SER A 154 -10.28 -16.99 -4.28
N TYR A 155 -9.60 -17.06 -5.42
CA TYR A 155 -8.41 -17.88 -5.59
C TYR A 155 -7.22 -17.31 -4.79
N LYS A 156 -6.71 -18.09 -3.82
CA LYS A 156 -5.71 -17.63 -2.84
C LYS A 156 -4.28 -18.09 -3.06
N GLN A 157 -4.00 -19.06 -3.94
CA GLN A 157 -2.64 -19.60 -4.03
C GLN A 157 -1.64 -18.58 -4.61
N LYS A 158 -0.37 -18.77 -4.22
CA LYS A 158 0.77 -17.88 -4.52
C LYS A 158 2.07 -18.66 -4.77
N LYS A 159 2.00 -19.81 -5.45
CA LYS A 159 3.13 -20.73 -5.63
C LYS A 159 4.23 -20.21 -6.57
N ASN A 160 4.06 -19.03 -7.20
CA ASN A 160 5.09 -18.21 -7.88
C ASN A 160 6.14 -19.05 -8.64
N LYS A 161 5.69 -19.90 -9.57
CA LYS A 161 6.57 -20.73 -10.40
C LYS A 161 7.27 -19.89 -11.45
N LYS A 162 8.47 -20.27 -11.90
CA LYS A 162 9.20 -19.52 -12.94
C LYS A 162 8.38 -19.44 -14.23
N LEU A 163 8.21 -18.24 -14.77
CA LEU A 163 7.37 -17.98 -15.94
C LEU A 163 8.04 -18.48 -17.24
N SER A 164 7.36 -19.39 -17.94
CA SER A 164 7.58 -19.71 -19.35
C SER A 164 6.32 -20.36 -19.93
N GLY A 165 6.07 -20.24 -21.24
CA GLY A 165 4.89 -20.85 -21.86
C GLY A 165 4.78 -22.36 -21.60
N ILE A 166 5.91 -23.07 -21.68
CA ILE A 166 6.00 -24.51 -21.40
C ILE A 166 5.66 -24.82 -19.94
N ALA A 167 6.19 -24.06 -18.99
CA ALA A 167 5.92 -24.27 -17.56
C ALA A 167 4.45 -24.01 -17.22
N VAL A 168 3.85 -22.99 -17.84
CA VAL A 168 2.43 -22.67 -17.70
C VAL A 168 1.55 -23.81 -18.23
N ALA A 169 1.82 -24.27 -19.46
CA ALA A 169 1.06 -25.38 -20.07
C ALA A 169 1.18 -26.67 -19.25
N LYS A 170 2.39 -27.02 -18.82
CA LYS A 170 2.61 -28.20 -17.96
C LYS A 170 1.83 -28.11 -16.66
N GLU A 171 1.87 -26.96 -15.98
CA GLU A 171 1.14 -26.76 -14.74
C GLU A 171 -0.38 -26.86 -14.94
N ALA A 172 -0.90 -26.32 -16.04
CA ALA A 172 -2.32 -26.41 -16.36
C ALA A 172 -2.76 -27.87 -16.58
N ILE A 173 -2.00 -28.62 -17.38
CA ILE A 173 -2.23 -30.05 -17.63
C ILE A 173 -2.22 -30.84 -16.31
N ASP A 174 -1.23 -30.61 -15.45
CA ASP A 174 -1.09 -31.31 -14.17
C ASP A 174 -2.28 -31.01 -13.24
N ARG A 175 -2.81 -29.78 -13.22
CA ARG A 175 -3.94 -29.40 -12.36
C ARG A 175 -5.28 -29.91 -12.88
N ILE A 176 -5.52 -29.81 -14.19
CA ILE A 176 -6.77 -30.29 -14.81
C ILE A 176 -6.85 -31.81 -14.75
N SER A 177 -5.73 -32.52 -14.96
CA SER A 177 -5.70 -33.98 -14.82
C SER A 177 -6.05 -34.41 -13.40
N LYS A 178 -5.49 -33.73 -12.39
CA LYS A 178 -5.78 -34.02 -10.98
C LYS A 178 -7.22 -33.73 -10.58
N SER A 179 -7.81 -32.63 -11.08
CA SER A 179 -9.22 -32.34 -10.78
C SER A 179 -10.16 -33.37 -11.38
N LYS A 180 -9.86 -33.92 -12.57
CA LYS A 180 -10.61 -35.06 -13.16
C LYS A 180 -10.46 -36.36 -12.37
N GLU A 181 -9.32 -36.57 -11.71
CA GLU A 181 -9.11 -37.73 -10.82
C GLU A 181 -9.79 -37.54 -9.45
N GLU A 182 -9.78 -36.34 -8.89
CA GLU A 182 -10.40 -36.00 -7.60
C GLU A 182 -11.92 -35.80 -7.68
N SER A 183 -12.50 -35.54 -8.87
CA SER A 183 -13.95 -35.48 -9.10
C SER A 183 -14.69 -36.82 -8.96
N ILE A 184 -14.00 -37.87 -8.50
CA ILE A 184 -14.60 -39.12 -8.03
C ILE A 184 -15.00 -39.02 -6.53
N ASP A 185 -14.58 -37.98 -5.79
CA ASP A 185 -14.98 -37.83 -4.38
C ASP A 185 -15.35 -36.38 -3.99
N SER A 186 -16.68 -36.14 -3.94
CA SER A 186 -17.40 -35.27 -3.00
C SER A 186 -16.95 -33.80 -2.85
N LYS A 187 -17.64 -32.87 -3.55
CA LYS A 187 -17.99 -31.48 -3.11
C LYS A 187 -18.63 -30.59 -4.19
N ILE A 188 -19.46 -31.13 -5.08
CA ILE A 188 -20.12 -30.35 -6.16
C ILE A 188 -21.66 -30.29 -6.01
N GLU A 189 -22.26 -30.91 -5.00
CA GLU A 189 -23.73 -30.98 -4.90
C GLU A 189 -24.45 -29.70 -4.40
N ASP A 190 -23.76 -28.74 -3.76
CA ASP A 190 -24.48 -27.63 -3.09
C ASP A 190 -24.68 -26.35 -3.93
N ILE A 191 -24.04 -26.21 -5.10
CA ILE A 191 -24.10 -24.97 -5.90
C ILE A 191 -25.06 -25.08 -7.12
N PHE A 192 -25.47 -26.28 -7.49
CA PHE A 192 -26.14 -26.56 -8.77
C PHE A 192 -27.64 -26.17 -8.87
N MET A 193 -28.26 -25.60 -7.83
CA MET A 193 -29.72 -25.38 -7.83
C MET A 193 -30.19 -23.93 -8.09
N LYS A 194 -29.29 -22.97 -8.34
CA LYS A 194 -29.72 -21.57 -8.57
C LYS A 194 -28.84 -20.85 -9.59
N ILE A 195 -29.25 -20.84 -10.85
CA ILE A 195 -29.50 -19.62 -11.66
C ILE A 195 -29.60 -20.00 -13.17
N PRO A 196 -30.72 -19.67 -13.86
CA PRO A 196 -30.86 -19.84 -15.30
C PRO A 196 -30.40 -18.56 -16.01
N LEU A 197 -29.13 -18.47 -16.42
CA LEU A 197 -28.61 -17.32 -17.19
C LEU A 197 -27.88 -17.68 -18.49
N PHE A 198 -27.86 -18.97 -18.86
CA PHE A 198 -27.05 -19.47 -19.98
C PHE A 198 -27.56 -19.02 -21.38
N ASP A 199 -28.88 -18.87 -21.58
CA ASP A 199 -29.44 -18.59 -22.91
C ASP A 199 -29.07 -17.21 -23.50
N LYS A 200 -28.58 -16.27 -22.69
CA LYS A 200 -28.17 -14.94 -23.18
C LYS A 200 -26.71 -14.88 -23.64
N PHE A 201 -25.89 -15.88 -23.31
CA PHE A 201 -24.47 -15.94 -23.63
C PHE A 201 -24.20 -16.12 -25.14
N LEU A 202 -25.10 -16.81 -25.85
CA LEU A 202 -24.91 -17.18 -27.26
C LEU A 202 -25.03 -16.03 -28.28
N ASN A 203 -25.66 -14.91 -27.93
CA ASN A 203 -26.06 -13.92 -28.95
C ASN A 203 -25.07 -12.76 -29.17
N MET A 204 -23.93 -12.71 -28.48
CA MET A 204 -23.01 -11.55 -28.55
C MET A 204 -21.54 -11.89 -28.77
N VAL A 205 -21.20 -13.17 -28.94
CA VAL A 205 -19.90 -13.57 -29.50
C VAL A 205 -20.18 -13.94 -30.96
N GLU A 206 -20.06 -12.97 -31.87
CA GLU A 206 -20.03 -13.29 -33.32
C GLU A 206 -18.86 -14.26 -33.56
N ASP A 207 -19.22 -15.42 -34.11
CA ASP A 207 -18.38 -16.54 -34.51
C ASP A 207 -17.54 -17.22 -33.41
N ALA A 208 -18.19 -18.04 -32.57
CA ALA A 208 -17.50 -19.16 -31.93
C ALA A 208 -18.43 -20.35 -31.69
N GLU A 209 -18.22 -21.36 -32.52
CA GLU A 209 -18.54 -22.77 -32.30
C GLU A 209 -18.23 -23.20 -30.86
N GLU A 210 -19.04 -24.14 -30.37
CA GLU A 210 -18.90 -25.00 -29.18
C GLU A 210 -17.83 -24.63 -28.14
N THR A 211 -18.31 -24.30 -26.95
CA THR A 211 -17.55 -23.74 -25.84
C THR A 211 -16.44 -24.66 -25.35
N SER A 212 -15.23 -24.11 -25.22
CA SER A 212 -14.11 -24.70 -24.48
C SER A 212 -14.49 -25.16 -23.06
N ASP A 213 -14.01 -26.31 -22.60
CA ASP A 213 -14.31 -26.86 -21.26
C ASP A 213 -13.79 -25.97 -20.11
N PHE A 214 -12.69 -25.24 -20.33
CA PHE A 214 -11.97 -24.53 -19.28
C PHE A 214 -11.49 -23.15 -19.70
N ILE A 215 -11.48 -22.23 -18.73
CA ILE A 215 -10.77 -20.96 -18.80
C ILE A 215 -9.56 -21.01 -17.87
N ILE A 216 -8.37 -20.77 -18.43
CA ILE A 216 -7.10 -20.70 -17.72
C ILE A 216 -6.70 -19.24 -17.55
N PHE A 217 -6.87 -18.70 -16.35
CA PHE A 217 -6.33 -17.40 -15.98
C PHE A 217 -4.84 -17.54 -15.60
N VAL A 218 -3.96 -17.05 -16.46
CA VAL A 218 -2.52 -17.01 -16.22
C VAL A 218 -2.17 -15.71 -15.49
N LEU A 219 -1.91 -15.81 -14.20
CA LEU A 219 -1.67 -14.69 -13.30
C LEU A 219 -0.18 -14.32 -13.31
N VAL A 220 0.15 -13.12 -13.79
CA VAL A 220 1.54 -12.64 -13.92
C VAL A 220 1.72 -11.25 -13.33
N SER A 221 2.96 -10.89 -12.97
CA SER A 221 3.21 -9.50 -12.56
C SER A 221 2.97 -8.55 -13.74
N PRO A 222 2.51 -7.30 -13.50
CA PRO A 222 2.30 -6.32 -14.57
C PRO A 222 3.54 -6.05 -15.44
N ARG A 223 4.74 -6.38 -14.95
CA ARG A 223 6.00 -6.24 -15.69
C ARG A 223 6.17 -7.30 -16.78
N ASP A 224 5.56 -8.47 -16.60
CA ASP A 224 5.74 -9.64 -17.46
C ASP A 224 4.56 -9.84 -18.43
N TYR A 225 3.48 -9.07 -18.27
CA TYR A 225 2.23 -9.19 -19.02
C TYR A 225 2.44 -9.30 -20.53
N LYS A 226 3.18 -8.37 -21.11
CA LYS A 226 3.38 -8.30 -22.57
C LYS A 226 4.05 -9.56 -23.13
N ASP A 227 4.98 -10.14 -22.38
CA ASP A 227 5.69 -11.34 -22.82
C ASP A 227 4.88 -12.61 -22.53
N ALA A 228 4.12 -12.64 -21.44
CA ALA A 228 3.20 -13.73 -21.14
C ALA A 228 2.09 -13.87 -22.19
N VAL A 229 1.48 -12.76 -22.64
CA VAL A 229 0.42 -12.76 -23.66
C VAL A 229 0.84 -13.43 -24.97
N LYS A 230 2.09 -13.22 -25.42
CA LYS A 230 2.62 -13.84 -26.64
C LYS A 230 2.58 -15.36 -26.62
N ASN A 231 2.57 -15.96 -25.43
CA ASN A 231 2.57 -17.41 -25.25
C ASN A 231 1.16 -18.01 -25.10
N ALA A 232 0.10 -17.18 -24.99
CA ALA A 232 -1.25 -17.64 -24.65
C ALA A 232 -1.80 -18.67 -25.65
N GLY A 233 -1.66 -18.42 -26.95
CA GLY A 233 -2.12 -19.35 -28.00
C GLY A 233 -1.37 -20.68 -27.96
N ASN A 234 -0.05 -20.66 -27.82
CA ASN A 234 0.76 -21.88 -27.71
C ASN A 234 0.40 -22.69 -26.46
N ILE A 235 0.11 -22.03 -25.34
CA ILE A 235 -0.37 -22.68 -24.12
C ILE A 235 -1.70 -23.38 -24.40
N ALA A 236 -2.67 -22.68 -25.00
CA ALA A 236 -3.99 -23.21 -25.30
C ALA A 236 -3.90 -24.50 -26.15
N VAL A 237 -3.19 -24.43 -27.28
CA VAL A 237 -2.99 -25.58 -28.18
C VAL A 237 -2.31 -26.74 -27.44
N THR A 238 -1.22 -26.46 -26.71
CA THR A 238 -0.48 -27.50 -25.98
C THR A 238 -1.35 -28.22 -24.94
N VAL A 239 -2.16 -27.47 -24.19
CA VAL A 239 -3.03 -28.05 -23.16
C VAL A 239 -4.17 -28.85 -23.80
N GLY A 240 -4.83 -28.29 -24.83
CA GLY A 240 -5.91 -28.97 -25.56
C GLY A 240 -5.45 -30.29 -26.18
N ASP A 241 -4.35 -30.26 -26.94
CA ASP A 241 -3.78 -31.45 -27.57
C ASP A 241 -3.40 -32.52 -26.55
N ARG A 242 -2.82 -32.11 -25.41
CA ARG A 242 -2.26 -33.06 -24.45
C ARG A 242 -3.31 -33.71 -23.56
N LEU A 243 -4.38 -32.98 -23.25
CA LEU A 243 -5.54 -33.49 -22.52
C LEU A 243 -6.60 -34.11 -23.44
N LYS A 244 -6.42 -34.02 -24.77
CA LYS A 244 -7.39 -34.48 -25.79
C LYS A 244 -8.77 -33.88 -25.57
N LEU A 245 -8.82 -32.57 -25.29
CA LEU A 245 -10.08 -31.85 -25.17
C LEU A 245 -10.72 -31.71 -26.55
N GLU A 246 -12.06 -31.71 -26.60
CA GLU A 246 -12.78 -31.46 -27.85
C GLU A 246 -12.45 -30.06 -28.39
N HIS A 247 -12.33 -29.09 -27.48
CA HIS A 247 -11.98 -27.70 -27.76
C HIS A 247 -10.81 -27.24 -26.89
N ALA A 248 -9.89 -26.46 -27.45
CA ALA A 248 -8.74 -25.93 -26.71
C ALA A 248 -9.20 -24.97 -25.59
N PRO A 249 -8.53 -24.95 -24.41
CA PRO A 249 -8.87 -24.05 -23.30
C PRO A 249 -8.67 -22.59 -23.69
N LEU A 250 -9.55 -21.71 -23.19
CA LEU A 250 -9.34 -20.27 -23.32
C LEU A 250 -8.25 -19.82 -22.33
N VAL A 251 -7.18 -19.18 -22.83
CA VAL A 251 -6.07 -18.71 -22.00
C VAL A 251 -6.12 -17.20 -21.84
N ALA A 252 -6.49 -16.74 -20.64
CA ALA A 252 -6.55 -15.33 -20.29
C ALA A 252 -5.36 -14.91 -19.42
N VAL A 253 -4.42 -14.15 -19.99
CA VAL A 253 -3.32 -13.59 -19.21
C VAL A 253 -3.81 -12.37 -18.42
N ARG A 254 -3.56 -12.35 -17.11
CA ARG A 254 -4.04 -11.30 -16.20
C ARG A 254 -2.90 -10.75 -15.34
N ASN A 255 -2.95 -9.43 -15.11
CA ASN A 255 -2.10 -8.78 -14.13
C ASN A 255 -2.54 -9.18 -12.72
N ASP A 256 -1.61 -9.71 -11.94
CA ASP A 256 -1.78 -10.05 -10.54
C ASP A 256 -0.73 -9.34 -9.69
N LEU A 257 -1.19 -8.57 -8.71
CA LEU A 257 -0.33 -7.79 -7.82
C LEU A 257 0.38 -8.65 -6.75
N PHE A 258 -0.02 -9.91 -6.57
CA PHE A 258 0.65 -10.83 -5.64
C PHE A 258 1.74 -11.67 -6.32
N THR A 259 1.68 -11.85 -7.63
CA THR A 259 2.70 -12.56 -8.41
C THR A 259 4.00 -11.78 -8.51
N LYS A 260 5.13 -12.44 -8.24
CA LYS A 260 6.47 -11.83 -8.34
C LYS A 260 6.90 -11.70 -9.81
N PRO A 261 7.71 -10.68 -10.16
CA PRO A 261 8.27 -10.58 -11.51
C PRO A 261 9.02 -11.84 -11.94
N GLY A 262 8.84 -12.26 -13.20
CA GLY A 262 9.43 -13.50 -13.74
C GLY A 262 8.79 -14.79 -13.22
N SER A 263 7.64 -14.70 -12.54
CA SER A 263 6.89 -15.86 -12.06
C SER A 263 5.41 -15.83 -12.48
N PHE A 264 4.72 -16.95 -12.30
CA PHE A 264 3.30 -17.11 -12.62
C PHE A 264 2.55 -17.92 -11.56
N GLU A 265 1.23 -17.82 -11.64
CA GLU A 265 0.26 -18.65 -10.96
C GLU A 265 -0.93 -18.91 -11.92
N LEU A 266 -1.72 -19.95 -11.66
CA LEU A 266 -2.90 -20.29 -12.47
C LEU A 266 -4.16 -20.31 -11.62
N ASN A 267 -5.21 -19.65 -12.10
CA ASN A 267 -6.58 -19.89 -11.66
C ASN A 267 -7.33 -20.55 -12.83
N ILE A 268 -7.72 -21.81 -12.68
CA ILE A 268 -8.36 -22.60 -13.75
C ILE A 268 -9.78 -22.87 -13.29
N ILE A 269 -10.73 -22.51 -14.14
CA ILE A 269 -12.16 -22.56 -13.83
C ILE A 269 -12.87 -23.22 -15.01
N TYR A 270 -13.92 -23.99 -14.74
CA TYR A 270 -14.80 -24.48 -15.80
C TYR A 270 -15.51 -23.31 -16.48
N SER A 271 -15.73 -23.39 -17.78
CA SER A 271 -16.29 -22.25 -18.53
C SER A 271 -17.69 -21.85 -18.07
N ASP A 272 -18.48 -22.78 -17.52
CA ASP A 272 -19.82 -22.55 -16.95
C ASP A 272 -19.81 -21.92 -15.54
N GLU A 273 -18.70 -22.03 -14.81
CA GLU A 273 -18.51 -21.42 -13.49
C GLU A 273 -17.93 -19.99 -13.55
N VAL A 274 -17.48 -19.53 -14.73
CA VAL A 274 -16.91 -18.18 -14.89
C VAL A 274 -18.00 -17.12 -14.89
N LEU A 275 -17.83 -16.12 -14.02
CA LEU A 275 -18.73 -14.98 -13.96
C LEU A 275 -18.44 -14.01 -15.12
N GLU A 276 -19.46 -13.63 -15.90
CA GLU A 276 -19.26 -12.68 -17.00
C GLU A 276 -18.76 -11.32 -16.48
N GLU A 277 -19.42 -10.80 -15.45
CA GLU A 277 -19.07 -9.52 -14.82
C GLU A 277 -18.81 -9.70 -13.33
N SER A 278 -17.97 -8.82 -12.77
CA SER A 278 -17.84 -8.73 -11.33
C SER A 278 -19.16 -8.23 -10.73
N PRO A 279 -19.76 -8.95 -9.76
CA PRO A 279 -21.03 -8.57 -9.15
C PRO A 279 -20.93 -7.29 -8.31
N TYR A 280 -19.71 -6.84 -8.03
CA TYR A 280 -19.45 -5.57 -7.35
C TYR A 280 -18.37 -4.75 -8.06
N ASN A 281 -18.59 -3.45 -8.10
CA ASN A 281 -17.58 -2.44 -8.35
C ASN A 281 -16.85 -2.09 -7.04
N VAL A 282 -15.60 -1.66 -7.15
CA VAL A 282 -14.74 -1.35 -6.01
C VAL A 282 -14.55 0.15 -5.91
N ASN A 283 -14.97 0.75 -4.81
CA ASN A 283 -14.64 2.12 -4.45
C ASN A 283 -13.58 2.13 -3.36
N ILE A 284 -12.46 2.77 -3.64
CA ILE A 284 -11.34 2.93 -2.71
C ILE A 284 -11.29 4.39 -2.27
N THR A 285 -11.52 4.64 -0.99
CA THR A 285 -11.27 5.94 -0.37
C THR A 285 -9.89 5.88 0.28
N ILE A 286 -9.01 6.84 0.01
CA ILE A 286 -7.61 6.78 0.45
C ILE A 286 -7.08 8.15 0.83
N ASN A 287 -6.11 8.18 1.74
CA ASN A 287 -5.36 9.39 2.08
C ASN A 287 -4.71 10.06 0.84
N ASP A 288 -4.53 11.38 0.92
CA ASP A 288 -4.04 12.21 -0.19
C ASP A 288 -2.62 11.84 -0.63
N HIS A 289 -1.76 11.39 0.29
CA HIS A 289 -0.37 11.03 -0.01
C HIS A 289 -0.27 9.81 -0.94
N ASP A 290 -1.16 8.83 -0.79
CA ASP A 290 -1.16 7.60 -1.58
C ASP A 290 -2.09 7.65 -2.81
N TYR A 291 -2.99 8.64 -2.87
CA TYR A 291 -4.04 8.74 -3.90
C TYR A 291 -3.49 8.60 -5.32
N ALA A 292 -2.51 9.42 -5.71
CA ALA A 292 -1.99 9.43 -7.08
C ALA A 292 -1.37 8.08 -7.47
N PHE A 293 -0.69 7.43 -6.52
CA PHE A 293 -0.05 6.13 -6.74
C PHE A 293 -1.09 5.02 -6.93
N VAL A 294 -2.12 4.97 -6.07
CA VAL A 294 -3.19 3.97 -6.15
C VAL A 294 -4.07 4.21 -7.38
N LYS A 295 -4.44 5.46 -7.67
CA LYS A 295 -5.22 5.83 -8.86
C LYS A 295 -4.54 5.36 -10.15
N LYS A 296 -3.23 5.58 -10.28
CA LYS A 296 -2.44 5.13 -11.45
C LYS A 296 -2.41 3.61 -11.60
N ASN A 297 -2.56 2.86 -10.51
CA ASN A 297 -2.54 1.38 -10.49
C ASN A 297 -3.93 0.72 -10.40
N SER A 298 -5.02 1.50 -10.45
CA SER A 298 -6.40 1.01 -10.39
C SER A 298 -6.71 -0.11 -11.39
N ARG A 299 -6.18 -0.05 -12.61
CA ARG A 299 -6.33 -1.13 -13.61
C ARG A 299 -5.68 -2.45 -13.19
N ASN A 300 -4.53 -2.38 -12.51
CA ASN A 300 -3.86 -3.59 -12.00
C ASN A 300 -4.66 -4.19 -10.84
N ILE A 301 -5.26 -3.35 -9.99
CA ILE A 301 -6.19 -3.78 -8.95
C ILE A 301 -7.39 -4.49 -9.58
N ALA A 302 -8.02 -3.88 -10.60
CA ALA A 302 -9.17 -4.44 -11.29
C ALA A 302 -8.86 -5.81 -11.91
N SER A 303 -7.73 -5.91 -12.62
CA SER A 303 -7.26 -7.17 -13.20
C SER A 303 -6.96 -8.23 -12.13
N THR A 304 -6.36 -7.85 -11.01
CA THR A 304 -6.06 -8.78 -9.91
C THR A 304 -7.33 -9.33 -9.28
N VAL A 305 -8.31 -8.46 -9.03
CA VAL A 305 -9.62 -8.81 -8.46
C VAL A 305 -10.35 -9.76 -9.40
N ALA A 306 -10.50 -9.39 -10.68
CA ALA A 306 -11.19 -10.21 -11.67
C ALA A 306 -10.56 -11.60 -11.83
N ALA A 307 -9.23 -11.66 -11.94
CA ALA A 307 -8.54 -12.91 -12.18
C ALA A 307 -8.59 -13.87 -10.99
N ARG A 308 -8.68 -13.34 -9.76
CA ARG A 308 -8.81 -14.15 -8.54
C ARG A 308 -10.25 -14.52 -8.22
N LEU A 309 -11.22 -13.70 -8.58
CA LEU A 309 -12.65 -14.05 -8.48
C LEU A 309 -13.11 -14.99 -9.60
N GLY A 310 -12.38 -15.03 -10.72
CA GLY A 310 -12.80 -15.78 -11.89
C GLY A 310 -13.84 -15.05 -12.73
N THR A 311 -13.71 -13.73 -12.89
CA THR A 311 -14.61 -12.93 -13.73
C THR A 311 -13.99 -12.63 -15.09
N TRP A 312 -14.80 -12.66 -16.15
CA TRP A 312 -14.35 -12.34 -17.50
C TRP A 312 -14.11 -10.84 -17.69
N LYS A 313 -15.09 -10.00 -17.34
CA LYS A 313 -14.95 -8.54 -17.31
C LYS A 313 -14.34 -8.08 -15.99
N PHE A 314 -13.67 -6.93 -16.06
CA PHE A 314 -13.07 -6.31 -14.88
C PHE A 314 -14.10 -5.52 -14.07
N PRO A 315 -14.03 -5.53 -12.73
CA PRO A 315 -14.79 -4.58 -11.93
C PRO A 315 -14.33 -3.15 -12.23
N ILE A 316 -15.24 -2.18 -12.11
CA ILE A 316 -14.85 -0.78 -12.09
C ILE A 316 -14.14 -0.52 -10.76
N VAL A 317 -12.93 0.03 -10.82
CA VAL A 317 -12.16 0.44 -9.65
C VAL A 317 -12.06 1.96 -9.61
N SER A 318 -12.85 2.56 -8.73
CA SER A 318 -12.84 3.99 -8.44
C SER A 318 -11.92 4.28 -7.26
N VAL A 319 -11.13 5.34 -7.35
CA VAL A 319 -10.24 5.78 -6.26
C VAL A 319 -10.56 7.25 -5.98
N LYS A 320 -10.84 7.58 -4.72
CA LYS A 320 -11.18 8.93 -4.26
C LYS A 320 -10.24 9.34 -3.10
N PRO A 321 -9.71 10.57 -3.11
CA PRO A 321 -8.97 11.10 -1.97
C PRO A 321 -9.92 11.36 -0.79
N SER A 322 -9.41 11.32 0.44
CA SER A 322 -10.13 11.72 1.65
C SER A 322 -9.23 12.52 2.56
N MET A 323 -9.59 13.79 2.77
CA MET A 323 -8.92 14.69 3.71
C MET A 323 -9.11 14.26 5.17
N LEU A 324 -10.12 13.43 5.47
CA LEU A 324 -10.32 12.85 6.81
C LEU A 324 -9.35 11.70 7.10
N MET A 325 -8.71 11.13 6.07
CA MET A 325 -7.71 10.07 6.20
C MET A 325 -6.32 10.71 6.20
N GLU A 326 -5.85 11.10 7.38
CA GLU A 326 -4.60 11.86 7.51
C GLU A 326 -3.34 10.99 7.41
N LYS A 327 -3.44 9.69 7.72
CA LYS A 327 -2.25 8.82 7.82
C LYS A 327 -1.95 8.07 6.52
N PRO A 328 -0.70 8.09 6.01
CA PRO A 328 -0.27 7.22 4.91
C PRO A 328 -0.60 5.75 5.17
N GLY A 329 -1.05 5.05 4.13
CA GLY A 329 -1.53 3.68 4.18
C GLY A 329 -2.96 3.51 4.69
N HIS A 330 -3.63 4.57 5.15
CA HIS A 330 -5.06 4.50 5.44
C HIS A 330 -5.85 4.52 4.14
N PHE A 331 -6.72 3.52 4.01
CA PHE A 331 -7.72 3.39 2.98
C PHE A 331 -8.95 2.70 3.55
N ASP A 332 -10.07 2.91 2.89
CA ASP A 332 -11.32 2.18 3.10
C ASP A 332 -11.83 1.65 1.75
N ILE A 333 -12.54 0.53 1.79
CA ILE A 333 -13.09 -0.13 0.60
C ILE A 333 -14.59 -0.27 0.76
N THR A 334 -15.31 0.18 -0.25
CA THR A 334 -16.76 -0.04 -0.37
C THR A 334 -17.04 -0.81 -1.64
N LEU A 335 -17.76 -1.92 -1.51
CA LEU A 335 -18.26 -2.71 -2.63
C LEU A 335 -19.67 -2.24 -2.99
N GLU A 336 -19.82 -1.64 -4.17
CA GLU A 336 -21.12 -1.23 -4.72
C GLU A 336 -21.57 -2.27 -5.75
N LYS A 337 -22.87 -2.56 -5.86
CA LYS A 337 -23.37 -3.52 -6.86
C LYS A 337 -22.85 -3.13 -8.26
N GLY A 338 -22.20 -4.08 -8.91
CA GLY A 338 -21.73 -4.01 -10.29
C GLY A 338 -22.73 -4.69 -11.22
N GLY A 339 -22.58 -4.50 -12.53
CA GLY A 339 -23.44 -5.12 -13.53
C GLY A 339 -24.90 -4.67 -13.46
N GLU A 340 -25.14 -3.38 -13.78
CA GLU A 340 -26.39 -2.87 -14.38
C GLU A 340 -26.20 -1.37 -14.69
N LYS A 341 -26.04 -1.06 -15.97
CA LYS A 341 -26.50 0.19 -16.59
C LYS A 341 -26.98 -0.09 -17.99
#